data_AF-E1ZKR0-F1
#
_entry.id   AF-E1ZKR0-F1
#
_cell.length_a   1.000
_cell.length_b   1.000
_cell.length_c   1.000
_cell.angle_alpha   90.00
_cell.angle_beta   90.00
_cell.angle_gamma   90.00
#
_symmetry.space_group_name_H-M   'P 1'
#
loop_
_entity.id
_entity.type
_entity.pdbx_description
1 polymer ?
#
loop_
_entity_poly.entity_id
_entity_poly.type
_entity_poly.pdbx_seq_one_letter_code
_entity_poly.pdbx_strand_id
1 'polypeptide(L)'
;MQLDLQQPAPVDLGELGEAAQRRQLAQLQEALAKGGASRLEHYVHNVVGALNLAPAMFGQRETYLDAVRRRQDREALAQLRTGSNWGAEESGRWTRRPREQRVCPHCHDGIEDAPHMLLTCPLYAPLRLNFPDLFAEPHPPHRFLSQKPCRLAAFAAACHQRWLTATVALPAVPP
;
A
#
# COMPACT_ATOMS: atom_id res chain seq x y z
N MET A 1 21.40 9.72 22.37
CA MET A 1 21.68 8.89 23.56
C MET A 1 23.14 8.51 23.50
N GLN A 2 23.95 9.01 24.42
CA GLN A 2 25.37 8.66 24.54
C GLN A 2 25.46 7.53 25.56
N LEU A 3 25.89 6.35 25.13
CA LEU A 3 26.02 5.18 26.00
C LEU A 3 27.41 5.20 26.64
N ASP A 4 27.47 5.35 27.97
CA ASP A 4 28.70 5.18 28.73
C ASP A 4 28.89 3.70 29.08
N LEU A 5 29.87 3.05 28.45
CA LEU A 5 30.18 1.64 28.68
C LEU A 5 30.97 1.40 29.97
N GLN A 6 31.51 2.45 30.59
CA GLN A 6 32.25 2.37 31.86
C GLN A 6 31.33 2.47 33.08
N GLN A 7 30.13 3.03 32.91
CA GLN A 7 29.07 3.09 33.93
C GLN A 7 27.71 2.73 33.31
N PRO A 8 27.40 1.43 33.18
CA PRO A 8 26.15 1.01 32.56
C PRO A 8 24.95 1.42 33.41
N ALA A 9 24.25 2.46 32.97
CA ALA A 9 22.94 2.82 33.49
C ALA A 9 21.85 1.90 32.88
N PRO A 10 20.76 1.60 33.62
CA PRO A 10 19.60 0.93 33.04
C PRO A 10 19.10 1.69 31.81
N VAL A 11 18.84 0.98 30.71
CA VAL A 11 18.27 1.57 29.50
C VAL A 11 16.76 1.64 29.64
N ASP A 12 16.21 2.85 29.51
CA ASP A 12 14.76 3.01 29.37
C ASP A 12 14.32 2.55 27.96
N LEU A 13 13.55 1.47 27.92
CA LEU A 13 13.06 0.90 26.67
C LEU A 13 12.05 1.81 25.94
N GLY A 14 11.32 2.64 26.67
CA GLY A 14 10.41 3.64 26.12
C GLY A 14 11.19 4.75 25.42
N GLU A 15 12.18 5.34 26.09
CA GLU A 15 13.03 6.37 25.49
C GLU A 15 13.82 5.84 24.29
N LEU A 16 14.33 4.62 24.38
CA LEU A 16 14.99 3.95 23.26
C LEU A 16 14.03 3.75 22.09
N GLY A 17 12.80 3.32 22.37
CA GLY A 17 11.74 3.14 21.37
C GLY A 17 11.42 4.45 20.64
N GLU A 18 11.23 5.54 21.37
CA GLU A 18 10.99 6.86 20.76
C GLU A 18 12.19 7.35 19.94
N ALA A 19 13.41 7.17 20.44
CA ALA A 19 14.61 7.54 19.72
C ALA A 19 14.76 6.75 18.42
N ALA A 20 14.45 5.45 18.45
CA ALA A 20 14.44 4.60 17.26
C ALA A 20 13.36 5.04 16.26
N GLN A 21 12.14 5.35 16.72
CA GLN A 21 11.05 5.86 15.89
C GLN A 21 11.40 7.20 15.22
N ARG A 22 11.99 8.15 15.96
CA ARG A 22 12.45 9.43 15.39
C ARG A 22 13.53 9.23 14.33
N ARG A 23 14.49 8.33 14.59
CA ARG A 23 15.53 7.97 13.62
C ARG A 23 14.94 7.34 12.37
N GLN A 24 13.98 6.43 12.52
CA GLN A 24 13.30 5.76 11.40
C GLN A 24 12.56 6.77 10.51
N LEU A 25 11.87 7.75 11.11
CA LEU A 25 11.22 8.83 10.36
C LEU A 25 12.23 9.64 9.55
N ALA A 26 13.35 10.04 10.17
CA ALA A 26 14.38 10.81 9.50
C ALA A 26 14.98 10.05 8.30
N GLN A 27 15.28 8.76 8.47
CA GLN A 27 15.77 7.90 7.38
C GLN A 27 14.76 7.76 6.24
N LEU A 28 13.48 7.64 6.57
CA LEU A 28 12.39 7.56 5.60
C LEU A 28 12.26 8.88 4.82
N GLN A 29 12.33 10.03 5.49
CA GLN A 29 12.28 11.35 4.85
C GLN A 29 13.48 11.58 3.93
N GLU A 30 14.69 11.19 4.35
CA GLU A 30 15.88 11.25 3.51
C GLU A 30 15.75 10.37 2.26
N ALA A 31 15.24 9.15 2.42
CA ALA A 31 15.01 8.23 1.31
C ALA A 31 13.95 8.76 0.33
N LEU A 32 12.88 9.39 0.82
CA LEU A 32 11.90 10.06 -0.03
C LEU A 32 12.53 11.22 -0.82
N ALA A 33 13.36 12.03 -0.17
CA ALA A 33 14.01 13.18 -0.82
C ALA A 33 14.96 12.77 -1.95
N LYS A 34 15.59 11.58 -1.85
CA LYS A 34 16.41 11.01 -2.93
C LYS A 34 15.58 10.56 -4.14
N GLY A 35 14.31 10.22 -3.92
CA GLY A 35 13.41 9.70 -4.96
C GLY A 35 13.80 8.31 -5.49
N GLY A 36 12.99 7.79 -6.41
CA GLY A 36 13.26 6.52 -7.12
C GLY A 36 12.83 5.27 -6.35
N ALA A 37 12.53 5.41 -5.06
CA ALA A 37 11.99 4.35 -4.20
C ALA A 37 10.46 4.27 -4.33
N SER A 38 9.96 3.91 -5.50
CA SER A 38 8.53 3.97 -5.84
C SER A 38 7.57 3.19 -4.90
N ARG A 39 8.00 2.10 -4.24
CA ARG A 39 7.17 1.46 -3.19
C ARG A 39 7.10 2.29 -1.91
N LEU A 40 8.20 2.94 -1.56
CA LEU A 40 8.25 3.85 -0.42
C LEU A 40 7.39 5.09 -0.70
N GLU A 41 7.52 5.67 -1.89
CA GLU A 41 6.66 6.76 -2.36
C GLU A 41 5.18 6.35 -2.31
N HIS A 42 4.84 5.15 -2.80
CA HIS A 42 3.48 4.61 -2.71
C HIS A 42 2.99 4.53 -1.26
N TYR A 43 3.77 3.92 -0.36
CA TYR A 43 3.38 3.80 1.04
C TYR A 43 3.15 5.18 1.68
N VAL A 44 4.05 6.13 1.47
CA VAL A 44 3.91 7.48 2.05
C VAL A 44 2.76 8.26 1.45
N HIS A 45 2.61 8.30 0.13
CA HIS A 45 1.61 9.17 -0.50
C HIS A 45 0.22 8.54 -0.52
N ASN A 46 0.14 7.24 -0.76
CA ASN A 46 -1.12 6.55 -1.02
C ASN A 46 -1.65 5.77 0.18
N VAL A 47 -0.85 5.50 1.21
CA VAL A 47 -1.31 4.67 2.35
C VAL A 47 -1.35 5.47 3.63
N VAL A 48 -0.25 6.15 3.96
CA VAL A 48 -0.16 7.00 5.15
C VAL A 48 -0.72 8.39 4.87
N GLY A 49 -0.33 8.97 3.74
CA GLY A 49 -0.45 10.39 3.45
C GLY A 49 0.75 11.16 4.01
N ALA A 50 1.44 11.94 3.17
CA ALA A 50 2.70 12.60 3.54
C ALA A 50 2.57 13.51 4.78
N LEU A 51 1.41 14.15 4.97
CA LEU A 51 1.12 15.01 6.13
C LEU A 51 0.87 14.24 7.43
N ASN A 52 0.69 12.92 7.36
CA ASN A 52 0.39 12.05 8.50
C ASN A 52 1.62 11.26 8.98
N LEU A 53 2.80 11.50 8.41
CA LEU A 53 4.04 10.86 8.84
C LEU A 53 4.43 11.37 10.24
N ALA A 54 4.51 10.46 11.21
CA ALA A 54 4.89 10.76 12.58
C ALA A 54 5.70 9.62 13.20
N PRO A 55 6.63 9.87 14.13
CA PRO A 55 7.45 8.81 14.74
C PRO A 55 6.62 7.69 15.38
N ALA A 56 5.54 8.04 16.07
CA ALA A 56 4.68 7.10 16.78
C ALA A 56 4.09 5.99 15.89
N MET A 57 4.06 6.18 14.58
CA MET A 57 3.54 5.16 13.66
C MET A 57 4.45 3.93 13.54
N PHE A 58 5.77 4.07 13.73
CA PHE A 58 6.75 3.00 13.48
C PHE A 58 6.78 1.91 14.57
N GLY A 59 5.93 2.02 15.59
CA GLY A 59 5.70 0.98 16.61
C GLY A 59 4.27 0.45 16.65
N GLN A 60 3.38 0.96 15.79
CA GLN A 60 1.97 0.57 15.82
C GLN A 60 1.71 -0.58 14.86
N ARG A 61 1.07 -1.62 15.39
CA ARG A 61 0.58 -2.74 14.58
C ARG A 61 -0.64 -2.29 13.77
N GLU A 62 -0.64 -2.63 12.50
CA GLU A 62 -1.76 -2.35 11.59
C GLU A 62 -3.03 -3.10 11.99
N THR A 63 -4.13 -2.37 12.19
CA THR A 63 -5.40 -2.91 12.71
C THR A 63 -5.98 -4.03 11.85
N TYR A 64 -5.75 -3.99 10.53
CA TYR A 64 -6.24 -5.01 9.61
C TYR A 64 -5.58 -6.38 9.82
N LEU A 65 -4.40 -6.44 10.45
CA LEU A 65 -3.73 -7.70 10.75
C LEU A 65 -4.49 -8.53 11.80
N ASP A 66 -5.22 -7.85 12.69
CA ASP A 66 -5.96 -8.48 13.78
C ASP A 66 -7.46 -8.57 13.48
N ALA A 67 -8.01 -7.54 12.83
CA ALA A 67 -9.45 -7.49 12.52
C ALA A 67 -9.86 -8.41 11.36
N VAL A 68 -9.00 -8.60 10.34
CA VAL A 68 -9.35 -9.35 9.14
C VAL A 68 -9.01 -10.83 9.31
N ARG A 69 -10.04 -11.65 9.53
CA ARG A 69 -9.89 -13.09 9.75
C ARG A 69 -9.45 -13.86 8.51
N ARG A 70 -10.09 -13.61 7.37
CA ARG A 70 -9.82 -14.34 6.12
C ARG A 70 -8.44 -13.98 5.60
N ARG A 71 -7.57 -14.98 5.50
CA ARG A 71 -6.17 -14.82 5.07
C ARG A 71 -6.08 -14.12 3.72
N GLN A 72 -6.83 -14.59 2.72
CA GLN A 72 -6.81 -14.04 1.37
C GLN A 72 -7.20 -12.54 1.36
N ASP A 73 -8.15 -12.13 2.21
CA ASP A 73 -8.65 -10.75 2.25
C ASP A 73 -7.56 -9.84 2.88
N ARG A 74 -6.90 -10.34 3.94
CA ARG A 74 -5.76 -9.67 4.57
C ARG A 74 -4.57 -9.57 3.63
N GLU A 75 -4.26 -10.61 2.87
CA GLU A 75 -3.18 -10.63 1.88
C GLU A 75 -3.44 -9.63 0.76
N ALA A 76 -4.65 -9.60 0.20
CA ALA A 76 -5.00 -8.66 -0.85
C ALA A 76 -4.87 -7.20 -0.38
N LEU A 77 -5.33 -6.89 0.84
CA LEU A 77 -5.16 -5.57 1.43
C LEU A 77 -3.70 -5.22 1.68
N ALA A 78 -2.91 -6.14 2.23
CA ALA A 78 -1.48 -5.93 2.47
C ALA A 78 -0.71 -5.69 1.17
N GLN A 79 -1.03 -6.42 0.11
CA GLN A 79 -0.42 -6.25 -1.21
C GLN A 79 -0.68 -4.86 -1.78
N LEU A 80 -1.92 -4.36 -1.69
CA LEU A 80 -2.26 -3.00 -2.10
C LEU A 80 -1.55 -1.94 -1.23
N ARG A 81 -1.51 -2.10 0.10
CA ARG A 81 -0.82 -1.15 1.00
C ARG A 81 0.70 -1.15 0.82
N THR A 82 1.31 -2.26 0.42
CA THR A 82 2.77 -2.33 0.23
C THR A 82 3.23 -1.97 -1.17
N GLY A 83 2.29 -1.82 -2.12
CA GLY A 83 2.61 -1.63 -3.54
C GLY A 83 3.15 -2.90 -4.22
N SER A 84 3.07 -4.05 -3.55
CA SER A 84 3.42 -5.38 -4.06
C SER A 84 2.15 -6.11 -4.54
N ASN A 85 1.34 -5.43 -5.35
CA ASN A 85 0.04 -5.91 -5.80
C ASN A 85 0.14 -6.79 -7.06
N TRP A 86 -0.99 -7.32 -7.52
CA TRP A 86 -1.05 -8.23 -8.66
C TRP A 86 -1.07 -7.53 -10.04
N GLY A 87 -1.08 -6.19 -10.08
CA GLY A 87 -1.22 -5.41 -11.31
C GLY A 87 0.06 -5.24 -12.13
N ALA A 88 -0.06 -4.52 -13.24
CA ALA A 88 0.99 -4.21 -14.19
C ALA A 88 2.13 -3.38 -13.58
N GLU A 89 1.84 -2.53 -12.58
CA GLU A 89 2.89 -1.75 -11.92
C GLU A 89 3.92 -2.67 -11.24
N GLU A 90 3.46 -3.69 -10.53
CA GLU A 90 4.34 -4.61 -9.82
C GLU A 90 4.99 -5.62 -10.76
N SER A 91 4.23 -6.26 -11.66
CA SER A 91 4.81 -7.18 -12.66
C SER A 91 5.83 -6.49 -13.58
N GLY A 92 5.59 -5.22 -13.91
CA GLY A 92 6.54 -4.36 -14.62
C GLY A 92 7.82 -4.07 -13.84
N ARG A 93 7.80 -4.05 -12.50
CA ARG A 93 9.04 -3.93 -11.69
C ARG A 93 9.92 -5.16 -11.87
N TRP A 94 9.34 -6.35 -11.77
CA TRP A 94 10.07 -7.62 -11.91
C TRP A 94 10.71 -7.78 -13.28
N THR A 95 10.01 -7.31 -14.32
CA THR A 95 10.48 -7.36 -15.71
C THR A 95 11.29 -6.13 -16.13
N ARG A 96 11.59 -5.21 -15.19
CA ARG A 96 12.31 -3.95 -15.43
C ARG A 96 11.69 -3.08 -16.53
N ARG A 97 10.38 -3.19 -16.75
CA ARG A 97 9.63 -2.36 -17.67
C ARG A 97 9.61 -0.91 -17.15
N PRO A 98 9.84 0.12 -17.99
CA PRO A 98 9.68 1.53 -17.61
C PRO A 98 8.30 1.81 -17.02
N ARG A 99 8.20 2.70 -16.02
CA ARG A 99 6.97 2.89 -15.22
C ARG A 99 5.79 3.32 -16.09
N GLU A 100 6.05 4.21 -17.02
CA GLU A 100 5.12 4.73 -18.02
C GLU A 100 4.54 3.65 -18.96
N GLN A 101 5.21 2.50 -19.08
CA GLN A 101 4.74 1.36 -19.88
C GLN A 101 3.99 0.30 -19.05
N ARG A 102 3.85 0.51 -17.73
CA ARG A 102 3.15 -0.42 -16.81
C ARG A 102 1.65 -0.15 -16.78
N VAL A 103 1.08 -0.01 -17.98
CA VAL A 103 -0.30 0.38 -18.22
C VAL A 103 -1.23 -0.79 -17.86
N CYS A 104 -2.43 -0.48 -17.36
CA CYS A 104 -3.46 -1.48 -17.10
C CYS A 104 -3.83 -2.24 -18.37
N PRO A 105 -3.70 -3.59 -18.39
CA PRO A 105 -3.98 -4.38 -19.58
C PRO A 105 -5.48 -4.51 -19.88
N HIS A 106 -6.34 -4.05 -18.96
CA HIS A 106 -7.79 -4.18 -19.09
C HIS A 106 -8.45 -2.93 -19.64
N CYS A 107 -7.98 -1.74 -19.24
CA CYS A 107 -8.56 -0.48 -19.70
C CYS A 107 -7.61 0.36 -20.57
N HIS A 108 -6.31 0.08 -20.55
CA HIS A 108 -5.28 0.81 -21.28
C HIS A 108 -5.18 2.31 -20.95
N ASP A 109 -5.81 2.75 -19.86
CA ASP A 109 -5.95 4.15 -19.48
C ASP A 109 -5.15 4.47 -18.20
N GLY A 110 -3.82 4.41 -18.32
CA GLY A 110 -2.89 4.76 -17.25
C GLY A 110 -2.19 3.57 -16.57
N ILE A 111 -1.25 3.90 -15.67
CA ILE A 111 -0.45 2.93 -14.92
C ILE A 111 -1.36 2.13 -13.98
N GLU A 112 -1.22 0.80 -13.97
CA GLU A 112 -2.00 -0.06 -13.07
C GLU A 112 -1.39 -0.10 -11.66
N ASP A 113 -1.44 1.03 -10.97
CA ASP A 113 -1.11 1.15 -9.55
C ASP A 113 -2.34 0.94 -8.66
N ALA A 114 -2.14 0.91 -7.34
CA ALA A 114 -3.24 0.68 -6.40
C ALA A 114 -4.36 1.75 -6.47
N PRO A 115 -4.06 3.07 -6.54
CA PRO A 115 -5.07 4.09 -6.81
C PRO A 115 -5.89 3.82 -8.08
N HIS A 116 -5.23 3.49 -9.20
CA HIS A 116 -5.90 3.16 -10.45
C HIS A 116 -6.87 1.98 -10.27
N MET A 117 -6.39 0.89 -9.68
CA MET A 117 -7.20 -0.32 -9.45
C MET A 117 -8.40 -0.04 -8.54
N LEU A 118 -8.21 0.68 -7.44
CA LEU A 118 -9.25 0.85 -6.44
C LEU A 118 -10.29 1.90 -6.86
N LEU A 119 -9.84 3.01 -7.46
CA LEU A 119 -10.65 4.22 -7.56
C LEU A 119 -11.15 4.51 -8.98
N THR A 120 -10.37 4.19 -10.02
CA THR A 120 -10.66 4.71 -11.37
C THR A 120 -10.94 3.61 -12.40
N CYS A 121 -10.20 2.50 -12.37
CA CYS A 121 -10.22 1.50 -13.42
C CYS A 121 -11.65 0.94 -13.65
N PRO A 122 -12.17 0.97 -14.90
CA PRO A 122 -13.51 0.49 -15.24
C PRO A 122 -13.74 -0.99 -14.94
N LEU A 123 -12.69 -1.82 -14.96
CA LEU A 123 -12.78 -3.24 -14.62
C LEU A 123 -13.43 -3.48 -13.25
N TYR A 124 -13.16 -2.60 -12.29
CA TYR A 124 -13.64 -2.72 -10.92
C TYR A 124 -14.89 -1.89 -10.65
N ALA A 125 -15.44 -1.18 -11.63
CA ALA A 125 -16.64 -0.35 -11.44
C ALA A 125 -17.84 -1.14 -10.87
N PRO A 126 -18.15 -2.36 -11.35
CA PRO A 126 -19.22 -3.16 -10.74
C PRO A 126 -18.93 -3.57 -9.29
N LEU A 127 -17.65 -3.71 -8.92
CA LEU A 127 -17.28 -4.03 -7.54
C LEU A 127 -17.51 -2.82 -6.64
N ARG A 128 -17.18 -1.60 -7.07
CA ARG A 128 -17.41 -0.38 -6.27
C ARG A 128 -18.88 -0.23 -5.86
N LEU A 129 -19.82 -0.61 -6.74
CA LEU A 129 -21.26 -0.62 -6.45
C LEU A 129 -21.65 -1.59 -5.32
N ASN A 130 -20.88 -2.65 -5.08
CA ASN A 130 -21.13 -3.63 -4.01
C ASN A 130 -20.55 -3.19 -2.65
N PHE A 131 -19.79 -2.10 -2.61
CA PHE A 131 -19.20 -1.53 -1.40
C PHE A 131 -19.49 -0.03 -1.28
N PRO A 132 -20.76 0.40 -1.37
CA PRO A 132 -21.11 1.82 -1.43
C PRO A 132 -20.64 2.60 -0.19
N ASP A 133 -20.49 1.92 0.95
CA ASP A 133 -19.97 2.52 2.19
C ASP A 133 -18.52 2.97 2.08
N LEU A 134 -17.70 2.32 1.24
CA LEU A 134 -16.31 2.71 1.00
C LEU A 134 -16.17 3.89 0.03
N PHE A 135 -17.22 4.20 -0.72
CA PHE A 135 -17.25 5.20 -1.79
C PHE A 135 -18.30 6.29 -1.55
N ALA A 136 -18.81 6.39 -0.32
CA ALA A 136 -19.84 7.37 0.05
C ALA A 136 -19.39 8.81 -0.21
N GLU A 137 -18.08 9.07 -0.10
CA GLU A 137 -17.46 10.34 -0.45
C GLU A 137 -16.19 10.12 -1.29
N PRO A 138 -15.78 11.09 -2.12
CA PRO A 138 -14.48 11.07 -2.75
C PRO A 138 -13.37 11.05 -1.69
N HIS A 139 -12.43 10.12 -1.84
CA HIS A 139 -11.29 9.98 -0.93
C HIS A 139 -9.98 10.04 -1.70
N PRO A 140 -8.97 10.81 -1.22
CA PRO A 140 -7.61 10.59 -1.68
C PRO A 140 -7.16 9.17 -1.27
N PRO A 141 -6.19 8.56 -1.98
CA PRO A 141 -5.83 7.15 -1.76
C PRO A 141 -5.52 6.78 -0.30
N HIS A 142 -4.79 7.63 0.44
CA HIS A 142 -4.43 7.36 1.83
C HIS A 142 -5.64 7.33 2.77
N ARG A 143 -6.65 8.17 2.54
CA ARG A 143 -7.91 8.09 3.29
C ARG A 143 -8.69 6.85 2.91
N PHE A 144 -8.76 6.55 1.62
CA PHE A 144 -9.47 5.36 1.13
C PHE A 144 -8.88 4.07 1.75
N LEU A 145 -7.54 3.96 1.76
CA LEU A 145 -6.83 2.80 2.31
C LEU A 145 -6.79 2.75 3.84
N SER A 146 -7.27 3.79 4.53
CA SER A 146 -7.39 3.84 5.99
C SER A 146 -8.81 3.58 6.51
N GLN A 147 -9.75 3.25 5.61
CA GLN A 147 -11.13 2.91 5.97
C GLN A 147 -11.24 1.58 6.73
N LYS A 148 -12.48 1.23 7.15
CA LYS A 148 -12.81 0.05 7.96
C LYS A 148 -12.11 -1.22 7.44
N PRO A 149 -11.20 -1.83 8.23
CA PRO A 149 -10.33 -2.90 7.75
C PRO A 149 -11.03 -4.09 7.09
N CYS A 150 -12.08 -4.63 7.72
CA CYS A 150 -12.78 -5.81 7.20
C CYS A 150 -13.48 -5.54 5.87
N ARG A 151 -14.10 -4.37 5.71
CA ARG A 151 -14.80 -3.98 4.48
C ARG A 151 -13.81 -3.70 3.36
N LEU A 152 -12.77 -2.93 3.66
CA LEU A 152 -11.71 -2.63 2.70
C LEU A 152 -10.97 -3.90 2.25
N ALA A 153 -10.69 -4.83 3.16
CA ALA A 153 -10.05 -6.10 2.83
C ALA A 153 -10.93 -6.99 1.94
N ALA A 154 -12.23 -7.07 2.21
CA ALA A 154 -13.16 -7.78 1.35
C ALA A 154 -13.23 -7.17 -0.06
N PHE A 155 -13.21 -5.84 -0.17
CA PHE A 155 -13.15 -5.15 -1.46
C PHE A 155 -11.83 -5.44 -2.19
N ALA A 156 -10.68 -5.33 -1.50
CA ALA A 156 -9.37 -5.67 -2.04
C ALA A 156 -9.33 -7.10 -2.59
N ALA A 157 -9.88 -8.07 -1.85
CA ALA A 157 -9.97 -9.46 -2.27
C ALA A 157 -10.82 -9.62 -3.54
N ALA A 158 -11.96 -8.93 -3.61
CA ALA A 158 -12.82 -8.96 -4.78
C ALA A 158 -12.13 -8.36 -6.01
N CYS A 159 -11.36 -7.28 -5.85
CA CYS A 159 -10.54 -6.71 -6.92
C CYS A 159 -9.47 -7.70 -7.39
N HIS A 160 -8.80 -8.40 -6.47
CA HIS A 160 -7.82 -9.42 -6.84
C HIS A 160 -8.45 -10.54 -7.68
N GLN A 161 -9.59 -11.08 -7.22
CA GLN A 161 -10.30 -12.14 -7.96
C GLN A 161 -10.81 -11.67 -9.33
N ARG A 162 -11.30 -10.43 -9.41
CA ARG A 162 -11.72 -9.84 -10.69
C ARG A 162 -10.56 -9.71 -11.66
N TRP A 163 -9.40 -9.27 -11.20
CA TRP A 163 -8.20 -9.17 -12.02
C TRP A 163 -7.77 -10.55 -12.52
N LEU A 164 -7.67 -11.55 -11.64
CA LEU A 164 -7.32 -12.93 -12.04
C LEU A 164 -8.25 -13.46 -13.12
N THR A 165 -9.57 -13.29 -12.94
CA THR A 165 -10.58 -13.75 -13.91
C THR A 165 -10.46 -13.01 -15.24
N ALA A 166 -10.25 -11.69 -15.21
CA ALA A 166 -10.12 -10.87 -16.42
C ALA A 166 -8.82 -11.15 -17.17
N THR A 167 -7.71 -11.40 -16.46
CA THR A 167 -6.41 -11.72 -17.05
C THR A 167 -6.40 -13.07 -17.74
N VAL A 168 -7.05 -14.08 -17.16
CA VAL A 168 -7.22 -15.38 -17.83
C VAL A 168 -8.00 -15.26 -19.14
N ALA A 169 -8.89 -14.28 -19.24
CA ALA A 169 -9.69 -14.01 -20.45
C ALA A 169 -8.96 -13.16 -21.51
N LEU A 170 -7.78 -12.61 -21.21
CA LEU A 170 -7.02 -11.84 -22.19
C LEU A 170 -6.39 -12.77 -23.25
N PRO A 171 -6.46 -12.42 -24.54
CA PRO A 171 -5.75 -13.16 -25.56
C PRO A 171 -4.25 -13.11 -25.28
N ALA A 172 -3.56 -14.24 -25.53
CA ALA A 172 -2.10 -14.26 -25.45
C ALA A 172 -1.53 -13.20 -26.38
N VAL A 173 -0.77 -12.24 -25.83
CA VAL A 173 -0.04 -11.27 -26.64
C VAL A 173 1.01 -12.06 -27.43
N PRO A 174 1.00 -12.02 -28.78
CA PRO A 174 2.03 -12.70 -29.56
C PRO A 174 3.41 -12.11 -29.22
N PRO A 175 4.48 -12.93 -29.30
CA PRO A 175 5.83 -12.55 -28.90
C PRO A 175 6.40 -11.36 -29.69
#